data_AF-Q5BVL8-F1
#
_entry.id   AF-Q5BVL8-F1
#
_cell.length_a   1.000
_cell.length_b   1.000
_cell.length_c   1.000
_cell.angle_alpha   90.00
_cell.angle_beta   90.00
_cell.angle_gamma   90.00
#
_symmetry.space_group_name_H-M   'P 1'
#
loop_
_entity.id
_entity.type
_entity.pdbx_description
1 polymer ?
#
loop_
_entity_poly.entity_id
_entity_poly.type
_entity_poly.pdbx_seq_one_letter_code
_entity_poly.pdbx_strand_id
1 'polypeptide(L)'
;GYWKLTDVSNEMQRLCKRLLTDTLDKFVKETLEHPDLPNPDLSPSELISDTLQLLTQMLSDQDISLLPNDEVKVEYVEMIDRLLSPLATYCEKSARLLGDGFLSSVKYLDYQPLSHPTDNVLVSVYLANCFNAIQASLLDVPFSANQIEQIAHKLDSCLDSLVITQVSFVLEKTGLLHVNRKLNAVQESNVAQHTVREMLVNLNTYLSDPDKFCLPEVSRLCSQQLRRSVRRRSAHQIHCYYQSVYQAIEDVIKSCCFDKDMALKLYTPQQVALLILNF
;
A
#
# COMPACT_ATOMS: atom_id res chain seq x y z
N GLY A 1 -30.14 -28.10 -44.03
CA GLY A 1 -30.67 -27.89 -42.67
C GLY A 1 -29.56 -27.44 -41.75
N TYR A 2 -28.64 -28.35 -41.41
CA TYR A 2 -27.56 -28.14 -40.44
C TYR A 2 -26.65 -26.92 -40.68
N TRP A 3 -26.11 -26.72 -41.89
CA TRP A 3 -25.22 -25.60 -42.20
C TRP A 3 -25.84 -24.20 -41.99
N LYS A 4 -27.15 -24.06 -42.22
CA LYS A 4 -27.86 -22.79 -41.98
C LYS A 4 -28.09 -22.51 -40.48
N LEU A 5 -28.19 -23.55 -39.65
CA LEU A 5 -28.37 -23.40 -38.21
C LEU A 5 -27.06 -23.01 -37.52
N THR A 6 -25.94 -23.59 -37.95
CA THR A 6 -24.60 -23.21 -37.46
C THR A 6 -24.24 -21.78 -37.84
N ASP A 7 -24.55 -21.35 -39.07
CA ASP A 7 -24.27 -19.98 -39.51
C ASP A 7 -25.09 -18.94 -38.72
N VAL A 8 -26.36 -19.22 -38.44
CA VAL A 8 -27.23 -18.34 -37.64
C VAL A 8 -26.76 -18.29 -36.18
N SER A 9 -26.36 -19.43 -35.61
CA SER A 9 -25.82 -19.50 -34.24
C SER A 9 -24.53 -18.69 -34.09
N ASN A 10 -23.60 -18.82 -35.04
CA ASN A 10 -22.35 -18.06 -35.04
C ASN A 10 -22.59 -16.55 -35.19
N GLU A 11 -23.50 -16.13 -36.06
CA GLU A 11 -23.82 -14.70 -36.21
C GLU A 11 -24.53 -14.15 -34.96
N MET A 12 -25.41 -14.93 -34.31
CA MET A 12 -25.99 -14.54 -33.02
C MET A 12 -24.93 -14.34 -31.95
N GLN A 13 -24.00 -15.29 -31.77
CA GLN A 13 -22.89 -15.15 -30.82
C GLN A 13 -22.05 -13.92 -31.11
N ARG A 14 -21.76 -13.65 -32.39
CA ARG A 14 -20.97 -12.48 -32.81
C ARG A 14 -21.68 -11.16 -32.50
N LEU A 15 -22.99 -11.09 -32.72
CA LEU A 15 -23.81 -9.91 -32.41
C LEU A 15 -23.92 -9.71 -30.89
N CYS A 16 -24.17 -10.77 -30.13
CA CYS A 16 -24.21 -10.73 -28.67
C CYS A 16 -22.87 -10.24 -28.09
N LYS A 17 -21.74 -10.78 -28.58
CA LYS A 17 -20.40 -10.35 -28.17
C LYS A 17 -20.18 -8.87 -28.47
N ARG A 18 -20.54 -8.40 -29.67
CA ARG A 18 -20.42 -6.98 -30.01
C ARG A 18 -21.27 -6.10 -29.10
N LEU A 19 -22.54 -6.46 -28.89
CA LEU A 19 -23.44 -5.69 -28.03
C LEU A 19 -22.90 -5.62 -26.60
N LEU A 20 -22.37 -6.72 -26.09
CA LEU A 20 -21.73 -6.79 -24.78
C LEU A 20 -20.54 -5.84 -24.71
N THR A 21 -19.63 -5.92 -25.67
CA THR A 21 -18.45 -5.03 -25.76
C THR A 21 -18.86 -3.57 -25.82
N ASP A 22 -19.81 -3.21 -26.70
CA ASP A 22 -20.29 -1.83 -26.85
C ASP A 22 -20.93 -1.31 -25.56
N THR A 23 -21.66 -2.18 -24.84
CA THR A 23 -22.30 -1.84 -23.56
C THR A 23 -21.26 -1.65 -22.46
N LEU A 24 -20.23 -2.49 -22.41
CA LEU A 24 -19.11 -2.35 -21.48
C LEU A 24 -18.30 -1.07 -21.75
N ASP A 25 -17.97 -0.81 -23.01
CA ASP A 25 -17.21 0.38 -23.40
C ASP A 25 -18.00 1.65 -23.04
N LYS A 26 -19.34 1.63 -23.21
CA LYS A 26 -20.22 2.70 -22.76
C LYS A 26 -20.23 2.84 -21.24
N PHE A 27 -20.35 1.73 -20.50
CA PHE A 27 -20.30 1.74 -19.03
C PHE A 27 -18.98 2.33 -18.50
N VAL A 28 -17.85 1.89 -19.06
CA VAL A 28 -16.52 2.41 -18.73
C VAL A 28 -16.47 3.93 -18.94
N LYS A 29 -16.94 4.40 -20.10
CA LYS A 29 -16.91 5.82 -20.45
C LYS A 29 -17.81 6.67 -19.57
N GLU A 30 -19.04 6.23 -19.33
CA GLU A 30 -20.04 7.02 -18.59
C GLU A 30 -19.85 6.96 -17.08
N THR A 31 -19.19 5.91 -16.57
CA THR A 31 -19.11 5.63 -15.13
C THR A 31 -17.67 5.67 -14.60
N LEU A 32 -16.75 4.94 -15.22
CA LEU A 32 -15.38 4.80 -14.71
C LEU A 32 -14.44 5.96 -15.12
N GLU A 33 -14.82 6.79 -16.09
CA GLU A 33 -14.03 7.99 -16.43
C GLU A 33 -14.24 9.16 -15.45
N HIS A 34 -15.31 9.13 -14.66
CA HIS A 34 -15.73 10.18 -13.74
C HIS A 34 -15.56 9.72 -12.28
N PRO A 35 -14.37 9.91 -11.68
CA PRO A 35 -14.07 9.44 -10.34
C PRO A 35 -14.82 10.21 -9.26
N ASP A 36 -15.31 9.48 -8.26
CA ASP A 36 -15.89 10.07 -7.05
C ASP A 36 -14.83 10.26 -5.96
N LEU A 37 -15.17 11.09 -4.97
CA LEU A 37 -14.37 11.24 -3.75
C LEU A 37 -14.33 9.90 -3.00
N PRO A 38 -13.14 9.47 -2.52
CA PRO A 38 -13.03 8.29 -1.67
C PRO A 38 -13.89 8.36 -0.42
N ASN A 39 -14.34 7.20 0.06
CA ASN A 39 -15.12 7.11 1.28
C ASN A 39 -14.36 7.72 2.47
N PRO A 40 -15.05 8.32 3.46
CA PRO A 40 -14.41 8.92 4.63
C PRO A 40 -13.59 7.96 5.48
N ASP A 41 -13.77 6.65 5.33
CA ASP A 41 -12.99 5.60 5.99
C ASP A 41 -11.84 5.06 5.12
N LEU A 42 -11.73 5.49 3.86
CA LEU A 42 -10.83 5.02 2.79
C LEU A 42 -11.10 3.59 2.34
N SER A 43 -12.31 3.07 2.55
CA SER A 43 -12.75 1.83 1.91
C SER A 43 -13.02 2.05 0.40
N PRO A 44 -12.98 0.97 -0.41
CA PRO A 44 -13.44 1.03 -1.79
C PRO A 44 -14.91 1.43 -1.86
N SER A 45 -15.31 2.18 -2.89
CA SER A 45 -16.71 2.55 -3.10
C SER A 45 -17.57 1.36 -3.54
N GLU A 46 -18.89 1.51 -3.42
CA GLU A 46 -19.86 0.51 -3.91
C GLU A 46 -19.67 0.25 -5.41
N LEU A 47 -19.40 1.29 -6.20
CA LEU A 47 -19.11 1.17 -7.63
C LEU A 47 -17.96 0.19 -7.92
N ILE A 48 -16.88 0.21 -7.12
CA ILE A 48 -15.75 -0.71 -7.29
C ILE A 48 -16.20 -2.15 -7.03
N SER A 49 -16.98 -2.35 -5.97
CA SER A 49 -17.51 -3.66 -5.59
C SER A 49 -18.48 -4.21 -6.65
N ASP A 50 -19.41 -3.38 -7.11
CA ASP A 50 -20.40 -3.70 -8.15
C ASP A 50 -19.73 -4.02 -9.49
N THR A 51 -18.69 -3.27 -9.87
CA THR A 51 -17.93 -3.53 -11.11
C THR A 51 -17.19 -4.87 -11.05
N LEU A 52 -16.60 -5.22 -9.91
CA LEU A 52 -15.93 -6.51 -9.71
C LEU A 52 -16.92 -7.66 -9.69
N GLN A 53 -18.10 -7.47 -9.09
CA GLN A 53 -19.17 -8.45 -9.11
C GLN A 53 -19.70 -8.67 -10.54
N LEU A 54 -19.91 -7.59 -11.29
CA LEU A 54 -20.30 -7.66 -12.70
C LEU A 54 -19.28 -8.46 -13.52
N LEU A 55 -17.98 -8.16 -13.37
CA LEU A 55 -16.92 -8.91 -14.04
C LEU A 55 -17.00 -10.41 -13.72
N THR A 56 -17.17 -10.75 -12.42
CA THR A 56 -17.21 -12.15 -11.97
C THR A 56 -18.43 -12.89 -12.52
N GLN A 57 -19.60 -12.23 -12.53
CA GLN A 57 -20.84 -12.79 -13.10
C GLN A 57 -20.70 -13.01 -14.61
N MET A 58 -20.19 -12.01 -15.33
CA MET A 58 -20.00 -12.08 -16.77
C MET A 58 -19.08 -13.22 -17.20
N LEU A 59 -18.04 -13.50 -16.42
CA LEU A 59 -17.13 -14.62 -16.67
C LEU A 59 -17.79 -15.96 -16.30
N SER A 60 -18.52 -16.02 -15.19
CA SER A 60 -19.19 -17.24 -14.73
C SER A 60 -20.28 -17.73 -15.68
N ASP A 61 -20.99 -16.81 -16.34
CA ASP A 61 -22.12 -17.12 -17.23
C ASP A 61 -21.70 -17.49 -18.66
N GLN A 62 -20.40 -17.48 -18.99
CA GLN A 62 -19.95 -17.89 -20.33
C GLN A 62 -20.03 -19.41 -20.50
N ASP A 63 -20.89 -19.84 -21.41
CA ASP A 63 -21.04 -21.24 -21.80
C ASP A 63 -19.96 -21.63 -22.84
N ILE A 64 -18.72 -21.80 -22.36
CA ILE A 64 -17.51 -21.93 -23.19
C ILE A 64 -17.15 -23.37 -23.55
N SER A 65 -18.04 -24.33 -23.26
CA SER A 65 -17.77 -25.77 -23.39
C SER A 65 -17.40 -26.24 -24.80
N LEU A 66 -17.58 -25.39 -25.82
CA LEU A 66 -17.35 -25.71 -27.23
C LEU A 66 -16.08 -25.08 -27.83
N LEU A 67 -15.38 -24.20 -27.11
CA LEU A 67 -14.19 -23.51 -27.62
C LEU A 67 -12.88 -24.20 -27.19
N PRO A 68 -11.83 -24.16 -28.03
CA PRO A 68 -10.48 -24.56 -27.62
C PRO A 68 -9.99 -23.70 -26.45
N ASN A 69 -9.28 -24.30 -25.48
CA ASN A 69 -8.80 -23.60 -24.28
C ASN A 69 -8.01 -22.30 -24.56
N ASP A 70 -7.27 -22.23 -25.68
CA ASP A 70 -6.50 -21.05 -26.04
C ASP A 70 -7.41 -19.88 -26.47
N GLU A 71 -8.51 -20.15 -27.18
CA GLU A 71 -9.49 -19.13 -27.58
C GLU A 71 -10.28 -18.64 -26.36
N VAL A 72 -10.67 -19.57 -25.47
CA VAL A 72 -11.29 -19.25 -24.18
C VAL A 72 -10.43 -18.30 -23.35
N LYS A 73 -9.13 -18.63 -23.24
CA LYS A 73 -8.18 -17.81 -22.50
C LYS A 73 -8.10 -16.38 -23.05
N VAL A 74 -8.05 -16.22 -24.37
CA VAL A 74 -7.99 -14.90 -25.01
C VAL A 74 -9.24 -14.08 -24.69
N GLU A 75 -10.43 -14.69 -24.77
CA GLU A 75 -11.69 -14.00 -24.49
C GLU A 75 -11.80 -13.57 -23.02
N TYR A 76 -11.38 -14.43 -22.09
CA TYR A 76 -11.35 -14.13 -20.67
C TYR A 76 -10.41 -12.96 -20.36
N VAL A 77 -9.17 -13.04 -20.85
CA VAL A 77 -8.17 -11.99 -20.64
C VAL A 77 -8.63 -10.66 -21.21
N GLU A 78 -9.21 -10.65 -22.42
CA GLU A 78 -9.72 -9.42 -23.03
C GLU A 78 -10.86 -8.79 -22.22
N MET A 79 -11.77 -9.61 -21.69
CA MET A 79 -12.88 -9.14 -20.86
C MET A 79 -12.39 -8.59 -19.51
N ILE A 80 -11.46 -9.30 -18.87
CA ILE A 80 -10.84 -8.84 -17.62
C ILE A 80 -10.14 -7.50 -17.86
N ASP A 81 -9.25 -7.40 -18.86
CA ASP A 81 -8.46 -6.18 -19.11
C ASP A 81 -9.36 -4.97 -19.46
N ARG A 82 -10.45 -5.21 -20.20
CA ARG A 82 -11.40 -4.17 -20.59
C ARG A 82 -12.12 -3.52 -19.41
N LEU A 83 -12.33 -4.23 -18.30
CA LEU A 83 -12.92 -3.66 -17.08
C LEU A 83 -11.87 -3.29 -16.03
N LEU A 84 -10.86 -4.13 -15.84
CA LEU A 84 -9.89 -4.00 -14.78
C LEU A 84 -8.97 -2.79 -14.95
N SER A 85 -8.48 -2.55 -16.17
CA SER A 85 -7.57 -1.42 -16.44
C SER A 85 -8.27 -0.07 -16.22
N PRO A 86 -9.50 0.15 -16.73
CA PRO A 86 -10.28 1.34 -16.38
C PRO A 86 -10.61 1.44 -14.90
N LEU A 87 -10.96 0.32 -14.23
CA LEU A 87 -11.28 0.34 -12.81
C LEU A 87 -10.06 0.71 -11.94
N ALA A 88 -8.88 0.16 -12.25
CA ALA A 88 -7.64 0.55 -11.59
C ALA A 88 -7.32 2.03 -11.81
N THR A 89 -7.56 2.53 -13.04
CA THR A 89 -7.40 3.95 -13.38
C THR A 89 -8.42 4.82 -12.63
N TYR A 90 -9.67 4.38 -12.47
CA TYR A 90 -10.68 5.04 -11.67
C TYR A 90 -10.20 5.19 -10.22
N CYS A 91 -9.67 4.11 -9.62
CA CYS A 91 -9.13 4.15 -8.25
C CYS A 91 -8.01 5.19 -8.12
N GLU A 92 -7.07 5.21 -9.06
CA GLU A 92 -5.97 6.19 -9.09
C GLU A 92 -6.48 7.63 -9.23
N LYS A 93 -7.44 7.89 -10.11
CA LYS A 93 -8.01 9.23 -10.27
C LYS A 93 -8.82 9.66 -9.05
N SER A 94 -9.61 8.77 -8.47
CA SER A 94 -10.36 8.99 -7.23
C SER A 94 -9.41 9.32 -6.07
N ALA A 95 -8.29 8.61 -5.97
CA ALA A 95 -7.29 8.89 -4.95
C ALA A 95 -6.67 10.30 -5.06
N ARG A 96 -6.47 10.81 -6.28
CA ARG A 96 -5.92 12.17 -6.49
C ARG A 96 -6.82 13.27 -5.91
N LEU A 97 -8.12 13.03 -5.81
CA LEU A 97 -9.06 13.98 -5.20
C LEU A 97 -8.80 14.19 -3.69
N LEU A 98 -8.13 13.23 -3.02
CA LEU A 98 -7.67 13.41 -1.64
C LEU A 98 -6.49 14.38 -1.52
N GLY A 99 -5.67 14.48 -2.58
CA GLY A 99 -4.49 15.35 -2.62
C GLY A 99 -4.83 16.84 -2.69
N ASP A 100 -5.87 17.20 -3.44
CA ASP A 100 -6.25 18.60 -3.67
C ASP A 100 -6.95 19.26 -2.48
N GLY A 101 -7.59 18.48 -1.58
CA GLY A 101 -8.30 19.01 -0.41
C GLY A 101 -7.51 19.04 0.90
N PHE A 102 -6.50 18.18 1.07
CA PHE A 102 -5.89 17.90 2.39
C PHE A 102 -4.49 18.53 2.60
N LEU A 103 -3.91 19.17 1.59
CA LEU A 103 -2.60 19.86 1.66
C LEU A 103 -2.56 21.06 2.63
N SER A 104 -3.65 21.37 3.32
CA SER A 104 -3.74 22.48 4.28
C SER A 104 -3.30 22.12 5.72
N SER A 105 -3.14 20.84 6.08
CA SER A 105 -2.94 20.44 7.49
C SER A 105 -1.62 19.74 7.84
N VAL A 106 -0.78 19.40 6.87
CA VAL A 106 0.52 18.74 7.14
C VAL A 106 1.67 19.69 6.82
N LYS A 107 1.92 20.65 7.70
CA LYS A 107 3.22 21.34 7.79
C LYS A 107 4.20 20.45 8.54
N TYR A 108 4.71 19.42 7.87
CA TYR A 108 5.88 18.72 8.34
C TYR A 108 6.92 18.66 7.22
N LEU A 109 8.01 19.40 7.49
CA LEU A 109 9.33 19.37 6.86
C LEU A 109 9.58 20.30 5.67
N ASP A 110 10.69 21.05 5.78
CA ASP A 110 11.55 21.50 4.69
C ASP A 110 12.10 20.29 3.91
N TYR A 111 11.21 19.52 3.29
CA TYR A 111 11.58 18.51 2.30
C TYR A 111 11.44 19.12 0.90
N GLN A 112 12.39 18.78 0.03
CA GLN A 112 12.37 19.06 -1.40
C GLN A 112 10.98 18.79 -2.00
N PRO A 113 10.59 19.53 -3.07
CA PRO A 113 9.26 19.46 -3.63
C PRO A 113 8.84 18.01 -3.90
N LEU A 114 7.66 17.65 -3.36
CA LEU A 114 6.95 16.38 -3.55
C LEU A 114 7.08 15.92 -5.00
N SER A 115 7.78 14.81 -5.23
CA SER A 115 8.05 14.32 -6.57
C SER A 115 6.99 13.33 -7.06
N HIS A 116 6.15 12.76 -6.18
CA HIS A 116 5.15 11.77 -6.58
C HIS A 116 3.76 11.90 -5.87
N PRO A 117 2.64 11.57 -6.57
CA PRO A 117 1.28 11.61 -6.01
C PRO A 117 1.04 10.64 -4.83
N THR A 118 1.90 9.62 -4.67
CA THR A 118 1.83 8.58 -3.64
C THR A 118 2.45 8.97 -2.30
N ASP A 119 3.02 10.18 -2.19
CA ASP A 119 3.63 10.69 -0.95
C ASP A 119 2.57 11.05 0.12
N ASN A 120 1.28 11.07 -0.25
CA ASN A 120 0.18 11.22 0.68
C ASN A 120 -0.23 9.86 1.28
N VAL A 121 -0.12 9.73 2.60
CA VAL A 121 -0.46 8.50 3.35
C VAL A 121 -1.90 8.06 3.10
N LEU A 122 -2.85 8.99 3.02
CA LEU A 122 -4.27 8.70 2.77
C LEU A 122 -4.49 8.11 1.38
N VAL A 123 -3.79 8.64 0.37
CA VAL A 123 -3.81 8.13 -1.01
C VAL A 123 -3.31 6.68 -1.04
N SER A 124 -2.18 6.41 -0.37
CA SER A 124 -1.60 5.07 -0.31
C SER A 124 -2.48 4.07 0.43
N VAL A 125 -3.15 4.47 1.51
CA VAL A 125 -4.11 3.61 2.22
C VAL A 125 -5.31 3.28 1.34
N TYR A 126 -5.93 4.28 0.71
CA TYR A 126 -7.10 4.07 -0.16
C TYR A 126 -6.76 3.15 -1.34
N LEU A 127 -5.67 3.44 -2.05
CA LEU A 127 -5.24 2.61 -3.17
C LEU A 127 -4.90 1.19 -2.75
N ALA A 128 -4.24 1.00 -1.60
CA ALA A 128 -3.99 -0.33 -1.07
C ALA A 128 -5.29 -1.10 -0.78
N ASN A 129 -6.31 -0.43 -0.24
CA ASN A 129 -7.62 -1.04 -0.02
C ASN A 129 -8.31 -1.44 -1.33
N CYS A 130 -8.32 -0.55 -2.33
CA CYS A 130 -8.92 -0.82 -3.64
C CYS A 130 -8.20 -1.94 -4.38
N PHE A 131 -6.87 -1.90 -4.47
CA PHE A 131 -6.10 -2.94 -5.17
C PHE A 131 -6.18 -4.28 -4.45
N ASN A 132 -6.25 -4.31 -3.13
CA ASN A 132 -6.50 -5.55 -2.39
C ASN A 132 -7.89 -6.11 -2.67
N ALA A 133 -8.94 -5.28 -2.74
CA ALA A 133 -10.29 -5.72 -3.10
C ALA A 133 -10.33 -6.29 -4.53
N ILE A 134 -9.72 -5.59 -5.48
CA ILE A 134 -9.58 -6.04 -6.87
C ILE A 134 -8.85 -7.38 -6.93
N GLN A 135 -7.69 -7.50 -6.27
CA GLN A 135 -6.91 -8.73 -6.26
C GLN A 135 -7.70 -9.91 -5.67
N ALA A 136 -8.40 -9.69 -4.56
CA ALA A 136 -9.22 -10.71 -3.91
C ALA A 136 -10.34 -11.22 -4.82
N SER A 137 -11.01 -10.34 -5.57
CA SER A 137 -12.07 -10.71 -6.51
C SER A 137 -11.57 -11.52 -7.72
N LEU A 138 -10.27 -11.45 -8.05
CA LEU A 138 -9.70 -12.17 -9.18
C LEU A 138 -9.13 -13.55 -8.84
N LEU A 139 -8.97 -13.88 -7.55
CA LEU A 139 -8.27 -15.11 -7.10
C LEU A 139 -8.88 -16.39 -7.66
N ASP A 140 -10.21 -16.46 -7.74
CA ASP A 140 -10.94 -17.63 -8.24
C ASP A 140 -11.31 -17.51 -9.73
N VAL A 141 -10.93 -16.41 -10.38
CA VAL A 141 -11.20 -16.16 -11.80
C VAL A 141 -10.15 -16.89 -12.65
N PRO A 142 -10.54 -17.76 -13.59
CA PRO A 142 -9.57 -18.48 -14.40
C PRO A 142 -8.83 -17.53 -15.36
N PHE A 143 -7.58 -17.86 -15.67
CA PHE A 143 -6.71 -17.10 -16.58
C PHE A 143 -6.36 -15.66 -16.14
N SER A 144 -6.65 -15.27 -14.90
CA SER A 144 -6.41 -13.92 -14.35
C SER A 144 -5.00 -13.68 -13.78
N ALA A 145 -4.10 -14.66 -13.86
CA ALA A 145 -2.82 -14.65 -13.14
C ALA A 145 -1.95 -13.41 -13.45
N ASN A 146 -1.89 -13.00 -14.72
CA ASN A 146 -1.12 -11.81 -15.13
C ASN A 146 -1.72 -10.52 -14.55
N GLN A 147 -3.04 -10.41 -14.52
CA GLN A 147 -3.74 -9.26 -13.94
C GLN A 147 -3.58 -9.21 -12.42
N ILE A 148 -3.65 -10.36 -11.75
CA ILE A 148 -3.35 -10.48 -10.31
C ILE A 148 -1.94 -9.97 -10.02
N GLU A 149 -0.95 -10.36 -10.83
CA GLU A 149 0.45 -9.92 -10.68
C GLU A 149 0.59 -8.41 -10.88
N GLN A 150 -0.02 -7.84 -11.91
CA GLN A 150 0.00 -6.38 -12.15
C GLN A 150 -0.63 -5.59 -11.00
N ILE A 151 -1.79 -6.03 -10.50
CA ILE A 151 -2.44 -5.41 -9.34
C ILE A 151 -1.61 -5.62 -8.07
N ALA A 152 -0.96 -6.78 -7.90
CA ALA A 152 -0.05 -7.03 -6.79
C ALA A 152 1.12 -6.05 -6.77
N HIS A 153 1.72 -5.74 -7.92
CA HIS A 153 2.79 -4.75 -8.01
C HIS A 153 2.32 -3.35 -7.61
N LYS A 154 1.12 -2.94 -8.03
CA LYS A 154 0.52 -1.66 -7.63
C LYS A 154 0.24 -1.61 -6.13
N LEU A 155 -0.33 -2.68 -5.58
CA LEU A 155 -0.56 -2.83 -4.15
C LEU A 155 0.75 -2.76 -3.35
N ASP A 156 1.78 -3.49 -3.78
CA ASP A 156 3.08 -3.51 -3.11
C ASP A 156 3.74 -2.13 -3.08
N SER A 157 3.65 -1.38 -4.18
CA SER A 157 4.12 0.00 -4.26
C SER A 157 3.41 0.92 -3.25
N CYS A 158 2.10 0.74 -3.05
CA CYS A 158 1.34 1.48 -2.03
C CYS A 158 1.82 1.11 -0.62
N LEU A 159 2.01 -0.19 -0.35
CA LEU A 159 2.52 -0.66 0.94
C LEU A 159 3.94 -0.15 1.22
N ASP A 160 4.80 -0.05 0.20
CA ASP A 160 6.14 0.50 0.34
C ASP A 160 6.13 1.98 0.74
N SER A 161 5.26 2.78 0.12
CA SER A 161 5.07 4.18 0.54
C SER A 161 4.66 4.27 2.01
N LEU A 162 3.67 3.47 2.43
CA LEU A 162 3.23 3.41 3.84
C LEU A 162 4.35 2.95 4.79
N VAL A 163 5.15 1.97 4.39
CA VAL A 163 6.30 1.49 5.18
C VAL A 163 7.32 2.61 5.35
N ILE A 164 7.66 3.32 4.28
CA ILE A 164 8.62 4.44 4.33
C ILE A 164 8.12 5.54 5.26
N THR A 165 6.84 5.92 5.18
CA THR A 165 6.28 6.94 6.06
C THR A 165 6.22 6.48 7.51
N GLN A 166 5.82 5.23 7.76
CA GLN A 166 5.78 4.64 9.10
C GLN A 166 7.17 4.57 9.74
N VAL A 167 8.19 4.18 8.98
CA VAL A 167 9.59 4.14 9.44
C VAL A 167 10.06 5.55 9.78
N SER A 168 9.83 6.52 8.88
CA SER A 168 10.23 7.91 9.07
C SER A 168 9.59 8.51 10.34
N PHE A 169 8.29 8.27 10.53
CA PHE A 169 7.54 8.69 11.72
C PHE A 169 8.16 8.12 13.01
N VAL A 170 8.45 6.82 13.05
CA VAL A 170 9.05 6.19 14.25
C VAL A 170 10.45 6.73 14.51
N LEU A 171 11.30 6.85 13.49
CA LEU A 171 12.67 7.35 13.66
C LEU A 171 12.72 8.81 14.12
N GLU A 172 11.74 9.62 13.72
CA GLU A 172 11.61 11.00 14.19
C GLU A 172 11.09 11.05 15.63
N LYS A 173 10.01 10.32 15.94
CA LYS A 173 9.42 10.29 17.29
C LYS A 173 10.35 9.69 18.34
N THR A 174 11.18 8.72 17.96
CA THR A 174 12.21 8.17 18.84
C THR A 174 13.42 9.10 18.98
N GLY A 175 13.58 10.11 18.12
CA GLY A 175 14.74 11.00 18.11
C GLY A 175 16.02 10.37 17.55
N LEU A 176 15.98 9.11 17.09
CA LEU A 176 17.12 8.40 16.51
C LEU A 176 17.68 9.14 15.28
N LEU A 177 16.79 9.62 14.41
CA LEU A 177 17.18 10.35 13.22
C LEU A 177 17.91 11.67 13.56
N HIS A 178 17.45 12.36 14.59
CA HIS A 178 18.04 13.62 15.05
C HIS A 178 19.45 13.43 15.63
N VAL A 179 19.61 12.42 16.49
CA VAL A 179 20.93 12.08 17.08
C VAL A 179 21.90 11.68 15.97
N ASN A 180 21.49 10.80 15.05
CA ASN A 180 22.35 10.37 13.94
C ASN A 180 22.74 11.54 13.02
N ARG A 181 21.82 12.46 12.69
CA ARG A 181 22.14 13.66 11.88
C ARG A 181 23.17 14.55 12.57
N LYS A 182 23.02 14.80 13.88
CA LYS A 182 23.99 15.60 14.64
C LYS A 182 25.38 14.95 14.68
N LEU A 183 25.44 13.62 14.78
CA LEU A 183 26.69 12.87 14.74
C LEU A 183 27.42 13.00 13.42
N ASN A 184 26.66 13.00 12.31
CA ASN A 184 27.23 13.08 10.97
C ASN A 184 27.58 14.51 10.53
N ALA A 185 27.05 15.54 11.20
CA ALA A 185 27.16 16.93 10.74
C ALA A 185 28.54 17.57 10.98
N VAL A 186 29.29 17.23 12.04
CA VAL A 186 30.65 17.79 12.31
C VAL A 186 31.48 16.85 13.20
N GLN A 187 32.79 16.78 12.96
CA GLN A 187 33.83 16.05 13.73
C GLN A 187 33.95 16.41 15.24
N GLU A 188 33.17 17.36 15.76
CA GLU A 188 33.11 17.75 17.17
C GLU A 188 31.68 17.61 17.69
N SER A 189 31.26 16.36 17.93
CA SER A 189 29.90 16.01 18.36
C SER A 189 29.69 16.29 19.86
N ASN A 190 29.33 17.53 20.21
CA ASN A 190 28.65 17.80 21.48
C ASN A 190 27.14 17.59 21.31
N VAL A 191 26.70 16.34 21.12
CA VAL A 191 25.28 16.01 21.28
C VAL A 191 24.96 16.19 22.76
N ALA A 192 24.04 17.11 23.06
CA ALA A 192 23.70 17.41 24.43
C ALA A 192 23.12 16.18 25.14
N GLN A 193 23.56 15.93 26.38
CA GLN A 193 23.13 14.78 27.19
C GLN A 193 21.60 14.64 27.26
N HIS A 194 20.87 15.76 27.35
CA HIS A 194 19.40 15.75 27.38
C HIS A 194 18.78 15.17 26.10
N THR A 195 19.39 15.42 24.93
CA THR A 195 18.91 14.92 23.63
C THR A 195 19.08 13.40 23.55
N VAL A 196 20.23 12.88 24.01
CA VAL A 196 20.49 11.44 24.06
C VAL A 196 19.56 10.76 25.07
N ARG A 197 19.32 11.39 26.22
CA ARG A 197 18.40 10.91 27.25
C ARG A 197 16.97 10.80 26.72
N GLU A 198 16.47 11.86 26.08
CA GLU A 198 15.13 11.89 25.49
C GLU A 198 14.98 10.80 24.41
N MET A 199 15.98 10.65 23.55
CA MET A 199 16.01 9.59 22.54
C MET A 199 15.91 8.20 23.18
N LEU A 200 16.69 7.93 24.24
CA LEU A 200 16.64 6.63 24.94
C LEU A 200 15.28 6.37 25.58
N VAL A 201 14.64 7.40 26.17
CA VAL A 201 13.29 7.27 26.75
C VAL A 201 12.27 6.95 25.66
N ASN A 202 12.28 7.68 24.56
CA ASN A 202 11.32 7.50 23.47
C ASN A 202 11.54 6.17 22.74
N LEU A 203 12.80 5.79 22.49
CA LEU A 203 13.16 4.50 21.93
C LEU A 203 12.69 3.36 22.83
N ASN A 204 12.96 3.41 24.14
CA ASN A 204 12.53 2.37 25.07
C ASN A 204 11.00 2.29 25.19
N THR A 205 10.31 3.42 25.04
CA THR A 205 8.84 3.45 24.98
C THR A 205 8.33 2.73 23.73
N TYR A 206 8.92 2.99 22.57
CA TYR A 206 8.62 2.27 21.33
C TYR A 206 8.91 0.77 21.44
N LEU A 207 10.09 0.38 21.94
CA LEU A 207 10.48 -1.02 22.07
C LEU A 207 9.59 -1.81 23.05
N SER A 208 9.00 -1.13 24.04
CA SER A 208 8.07 -1.75 25.00
C SER A 208 6.68 -1.96 24.41
N ASP A 209 6.25 -1.07 23.51
CA ASP A 209 4.95 -1.13 22.85
C ASP A 209 5.01 -0.43 21.47
N PRO A 210 5.38 -1.17 20.40
CA PRO A 210 5.54 -0.59 19.07
C PRO A 210 4.25 0.00 18.49
N ASP A 211 3.10 -0.49 18.94
CA ASP A 211 1.80 -0.05 18.43
C ASP A 211 1.47 1.40 18.83
N LYS A 212 2.10 1.93 19.91
CA LYS A 212 1.99 3.36 20.29
C LYS A 212 2.52 4.33 19.26
N PHE A 213 3.40 3.87 18.37
CA PHE A 213 4.01 4.68 17.32
C PHE A 213 3.48 4.29 15.93
N CYS A 214 2.37 3.55 15.86
CA CYS A 214 1.69 3.25 14.61
C CYS A 214 0.98 4.51 14.08
N LEU A 215 1.11 4.77 12.79
CA LEU A 215 0.35 5.83 12.13
C LEU A 215 -1.15 5.50 12.18
N PRO A 216 -2.01 6.46 12.58
CA PRO A 216 -3.45 6.21 12.65
C PRO A 216 -4.03 5.83 11.28
N GLU A 217 -3.44 6.30 10.18
CA GLU A 217 -3.85 5.96 8.82
C GLU A 217 -3.67 4.47 8.50
N VAL A 218 -2.61 3.82 9.02
CA VAL A 218 -2.38 2.38 8.81
C VAL A 218 -3.50 1.54 9.42
N SER A 219 -4.16 2.04 10.48
CA SER A 219 -5.33 1.36 11.06
C SER A 219 -6.54 1.30 10.12
N ARG A 220 -6.57 2.18 9.10
CA ARG A 220 -7.65 2.30 8.11
C ARG A 220 -7.46 1.42 6.88
N LEU A 221 -6.35 0.66 6.81
CA LEU A 221 -6.26 -0.45 5.87
C LEU A 221 -7.36 -1.46 6.23
N CYS A 222 -8.22 -1.85 5.30
CA CYS A 222 -9.36 -2.72 5.57
C CYS A 222 -8.90 -4.14 5.97
N SER A 223 -7.86 -4.65 5.32
CA SER A 223 -7.35 -6.01 5.53
C SER A 223 -6.34 -6.08 6.68
N GLN A 224 -6.53 -7.04 7.59
CA GLN A 224 -5.57 -7.34 8.66
C GLN A 224 -4.22 -7.80 8.13
N GLN A 225 -4.19 -8.49 6.99
CA GLN A 225 -2.95 -8.97 6.37
C GLN A 225 -2.10 -7.79 5.90
N LEU A 226 -2.71 -6.75 5.31
CA LEU A 226 -2.00 -5.54 4.90
C LEU A 226 -1.40 -4.79 6.11
N ARG A 227 -2.19 -4.62 7.18
CA ARG A 227 -1.72 -4.01 8.43
C ARG A 227 -0.50 -4.73 9.01
N ARG A 228 -0.55 -6.07 9.04
CA ARG A 228 0.59 -6.90 9.48
C ARG A 228 1.80 -6.75 8.55
N SER A 229 1.58 -6.68 7.24
CA SER A 229 2.65 -6.50 6.26
C SER A 229 3.41 -5.18 6.47
N VAL A 230 2.69 -4.06 6.59
CA VAL A 230 3.30 -2.74 6.89
C VAL A 230 4.07 -2.80 8.20
N ARG A 231 3.43 -3.28 9.29
CA ARG A 231 4.08 -3.40 10.61
C ARG A 231 5.39 -4.18 10.54
N ARG A 232 5.38 -5.36 9.92
CA ARG A 232 6.55 -6.24 9.84
C ARG A 232 7.67 -5.62 8.99
N ARG A 233 7.34 -5.06 7.81
CA ARG A 233 8.32 -4.40 6.93
C ARG A 233 8.93 -3.16 7.60
N SER A 234 8.11 -2.35 8.25
CA SER A 234 8.59 -1.18 9.00
C SER A 234 9.50 -1.59 10.16
N ALA A 235 9.12 -2.58 10.96
CA ALA A 235 9.96 -3.06 12.06
C ALA A 235 11.32 -3.59 11.57
N HIS A 236 11.33 -4.31 10.45
CA HIS A 236 12.55 -4.77 9.80
C HIS A 236 13.45 -3.60 9.38
N GLN A 237 12.91 -2.59 8.68
CA GLN A 237 13.70 -1.42 8.26
C GLN A 237 14.20 -0.58 9.45
N ILE A 238 13.37 -0.42 10.50
CA ILE A 238 13.78 0.26 11.75
C ILE A 238 14.92 -0.50 12.42
N HIS A 239 14.86 -1.83 12.48
CA HIS A 239 15.96 -2.65 13.00
C HIS A 239 17.24 -2.46 12.17
N CYS A 240 17.15 -2.52 10.84
CA CYS A 240 18.31 -2.30 9.96
C CYS A 240 18.92 -0.90 10.16
N TYR A 241 18.09 0.13 10.30
CA TYR A 241 18.55 1.49 10.60
C TYR A 241 19.22 1.55 11.98
N TYR A 242 18.58 1.00 13.01
CA TYR A 242 19.13 0.97 14.36
C TYR A 242 20.49 0.28 14.40
N GLN A 243 20.62 -0.86 13.72
CA GLN A 243 21.87 -1.60 13.62
C GLN A 243 22.99 -0.77 12.97
N SER A 244 22.67 0.05 11.96
CA SER A 244 23.69 0.89 11.29
C SER A 244 24.17 2.06 12.16
N VAL A 245 23.32 2.58 13.05
CA VAL A 245 23.65 3.73 13.93
C VAL A 245 24.08 3.32 15.35
N TYR A 246 23.93 2.06 15.72
CA TYR A 246 24.14 1.56 17.08
C TYR A 246 25.51 1.92 17.65
N GLN A 247 26.59 1.64 16.91
CA GLN A 247 27.95 1.89 17.38
C GLN A 247 28.18 3.38 17.67
N ALA A 248 27.73 4.25 16.77
CA ALA A 248 27.85 5.70 16.93
C ALA A 248 27.06 6.20 18.15
N ILE A 249 25.87 5.65 18.40
CA ILE A 249 25.07 5.96 19.59
C ILE A 249 25.77 5.48 20.87
N GLU A 250 26.33 4.27 20.86
CA GLU A 250 27.04 3.70 22.01
C GLU A 250 28.25 4.56 22.40
N ASP A 251 29.03 5.02 21.41
CA ASP A 251 30.21 5.87 21.63
C ASP A 251 29.82 7.25 22.20
N VAL A 252 28.71 7.83 21.74
CA VAL A 252 28.14 9.06 22.31
C VAL A 252 27.69 8.86 23.74
N ILE A 253 27.04 7.74 24.05
CA ILE A 253 26.58 7.47 25.41
C ILE A 253 27.76 7.33 26.36
N LYS A 254 28.84 6.67 25.92
CA LYS A 254 30.10 6.55 26.68
C LYS A 254 30.75 7.91 26.94
N SER A 255 30.73 8.83 25.96
CA SER A 255 31.31 10.17 26.12
C SER A 255 30.45 11.12 26.97
N CYS A 256 29.14 10.88 27.05
CA CYS A 256 28.19 11.74 27.75
C CYS A 256 28.20 11.65 29.29
N CYS A 257 29.08 10.87 29.93
CA CYS A 257 29.21 10.81 31.41
C CYS A 257 27.88 10.80 32.18
N PHE A 258 26.96 9.87 31.85
CA PHE A 258 25.68 9.75 32.57
C PHE A 258 25.89 9.36 34.04
N ASP A 259 25.19 10.01 34.96
CA ASP A 259 25.17 9.65 36.38
C ASP A 259 24.56 8.26 36.61
N LYS A 260 25.10 7.52 37.59
CA LYS A 260 24.73 6.13 37.91
C LYS A 260 23.25 5.92 38.26
N ASP A 261 22.55 6.97 38.69
CA ASP A 261 21.12 6.92 39.02
C ASP A 261 20.19 7.02 37.80
N MET A 262 20.74 7.24 36.60
CA MET A 262 20.02 7.48 35.35
C MET A 262 20.31 6.41 34.29
N ALA A 263 20.53 5.16 34.70
CA ALA A 263 20.87 4.04 33.82
C ALA A 263 19.70 3.63 32.89
N LEU A 264 19.40 4.47 31.90
CA LEU A 264 18.54 4.12 30.78
C LEU A 264 19.25 3.04 29.96
N LYS A 265 18.60 1.89 29.81
CA LYS A 265 19.14 0.76 29.07
C LYS A 265 19.19 1.10 27.58
N LEU A 266 20.39 1.01 26.99
CA LEU A 266 20.56 0.87 25.55
C LEU A 266 20.46 -0.63 25.22
N TYR A 267 19.55 -1.01 24.34
CA TYR A 267 19.38 -2.40 23.90
C TYR A 267 20.36 -2.73 22.77
N THR A 268 20.92 -3.93 22.74
CA THR A 268 21.73 -4.34 21.58
C THR A 268 20.83 -4.53 20.34
N PRO A 269 21.37 -4.49 19.12
CA PRO A 269 20.57 -4.74 17.92
C PRO A 269 19.83 -6.09 17.96
N GLN A 270 20.45 -7.13 18.51
CA GLN A 270 19.81 -8.45 18.70
C GLN A 270 18.63 -8.38 19.68
N GLN A 271 18.76 -7.60 20.76
CA GLN A 271 17.65 -7.40 21.69
C GLN A 271 16.50 -6.61 21.04
N VAL A 272 16.82 -5.58 20.26
CA VAL A 272 15.82 -4.83 19.49
C VAL A 272 15.09 -5.74 18.51
N ALA A 273 15.81 -6.58 17.76
CA ALA A 273 15.22 -7.57 16.87
C ALA A 273 14.20 -8.47 17.59
N LEU A 274 14.55 -8.99 18.77
CA LEU A 274 13.65 -9.83 19.56
C LEU A 274 12.39 -9.09 20.04
N LEU A 275 12.47 -7.78 20.26
CA LEU A 275 11.35 -6.97 20.73
C LEU A 275 10.41 -6.56 19.60
N ILE A 276 10.92 -6.33 18.38
CA ILE A 276 10.11 -5.75 17.29
C ILE A 276 9.92 -6.64 16.05
N LEU A 277 10.57 -7.81 15.94
CA LEU A 277 10.45 -8.68 14.76
C LEU A 277 9.64 -9.96 15.02
N ASN A 278 9.28 -10.28 16.26
CA ASN A 278 8.59 -11.51 16.64
C ASN A 278 7.05 -11.45 16.50
N PHE A 279 6.54 -10.75 15.48
CA PHE A 279 5.09 -10.54 15.25
C PHE A 279 4.55 -11.28 14.02
#